data_AF-A0A820NVY9-F1
#
_entry.id   AF-A0A820NVY9-F1
#
_cell.length_a   1.000
_cell.length_b   1.000
_cell.length_c   1.000
_cell.angle_alpha   90.00
_cell.angle_beta   90.00
_cell.angle_gamma   90.00
#
_symmetry.space_group_name_H-M   'P 1'
#
loop_
_entity.id
_entity.type
_entity.pdbx_description
1 polymer ?
#
loop_
_entity_poly.entity_id
_entity_poly.type
_entity_poly.pdbx_seq_one_letter_code
_entity_poly.pdbx_strand_id
1 'polypeptide(L)' 'MTQASTSQNQIVVGYWAIRGYAEPIRLTLHYTKTSFTDKLYMQGEGPEYSREDWLSEKQKLGLG' A
#
# COMPACT_ATOMS: atom_id res chain seq x y z
N MET A 1 16.02 -5.07 -30.69
CA MET A 1 16.31 -3.90 -29.84
C MET A 1 15.81 -4.24 -28.45
N THR A 2 16.73 -4.65 -27.58
CA THR A 2 16.43 -5.23 -26.25
C THR A 2 16.10 -4.09 -25.29
N GLN A 3 14.84 -3.92 -24.88
CA GLN A 3 14.50 -2.95 -23.85
C GLN A 3 14.96 -3.50 -22.49
N ALA A 4 15.87 -2.77 -21.86
CA ALA A 4 16.37 -3.02 -20.52
C ALA A 4 15.22 -2.96 -19.51
N SER A 5 15.08 -4.00 -18.70
CA SER A 5 14.21 -4.09 -17.54
C SER A 5 14.62 -3.01 -16.53
N THR A 6 13.97 -1.86 -16.61
CA THR A 6 14.08 -0.84 -15.58
C THR A 6 13.31 -1.35 -14.39
N SER A 7 13.99 -1.86 -13.37
CA SER A 7 13.40 -2.09 -12.04
C SER A 7 13.01 -0.73 -11.47
N GLN A 8 11.84 -0.24 -11.88
CA GLN A 8 11.31 1.04 -11.45
C GLN A 8 10.98 0.95 -9.96
N ASN A 9 11.60 1.85 -9.20
CA ASN A 9 11.39 2.02 -7.76
C ASN A 9 9.99 2.62 -7.53
N GLN A 10 8.96 1.80 -7.73
CA GLN A 10 7.56 2.20 -7.68
C GLN A 10 7.14 2.47 -6.24
N ILE A 11 6.67 3.69 -5.97
CA ILE A 11 6.14 4.05 -4.65
C ILE A 11 4.86 3.26 -4.41
N VAL A 12 4.81 2.54 -3.31
CA VAL A 12 3.61 1.82 -2.86
C VAL A 12 3.15 2.43 -1.54
N VAL A 13 1.90 2.90 -1.50
CA VAL A 13 1.24 3.34 -0.28
C VAL A 13 0.40 2.18 0.23
N GLY A 14 0.90 1.48 1.24
CA GLY A 14 0.18 0.39 1.90
C GLY A 14 -0.59 0.92 3.12
N TYR A 15 -1.92 0.81 3.10
CA TYR A 15 -2.74 1.17 4.25
C TYR A 15 -4.06 0.39 4.29
N TRP A 16 -4.73 0.42 5.44
CA TRP A 16 -6.07 -0.15 5.57
C TRP A 16 -7.03 0.48 4.55
N ALA A 17 -8.05 -0.27 4.14
CA ALA A 17 -9.11 0.14 3.22
C ALA A 17 -10.10 1.16 3.85
N ILE A 18 -9.53 2.21 4.43
CA ILE A 18 -10.18 3.36 5.04
C ILE A 18 -9.38 4.61 4.64
N ARG A 19 -9.96 5.80 4.88
CA ARG A 19 -9.26 7.08 4.69
C ARG A 19 -8.09 7.20 5.68
N GLY A 20 -8.41 7.17 6.98
CA GLY A 20 -7.46 7.16 8.08
C GLY A 20 -6.28 8.12 7.92
N TYR A 21 -5.10 7.70 8.37
CA TYR A 21 -3.87 8.50 8.32
C TYR A 21 -3.19 8.51 6.94
N ALA A 22 -3.59 7.62 6.02
CA ALA A 22 -3.03 7.60 4.68
C ALA A 22 -3.65 8.65 3.74
N GLU A 23 -4.82 9.19 4.07
CA GLU A 23 -5.49 10.18 3.23
C GLU A 23 -4.64 11.43 2.93
N PRO A 24 -4.00 12.10 3.91
CA PRO A 24 -3.12 13.23 3.61
C PRO A 24 -1.93 12.86 2.71
N ILE A 25 -1.44 11.62 2.83
CA ILE A 25 -0.33 11.11 2.01
C ILE A 25 -0.80 10.94 0.56
N ARG A 26 -1.93 10.26 0.34
CA ARG A 26 -2.53 10.09 -1.00
C ARG A 26 -2.82 11.44 -1.66
N LEU A 27 -3.43 12.38 -0.92
CA LEU A 27 -3.72 13.72 -1.41
C LEU A 27 -2.45 14.47 -1.82
N THR A 28 -1.38 14.37 -1.01
CA THR A 28 -0.09 14.98 -1.33
C THR A 28 0.49 14.39 -2.62
N LEU A 29 0.48 13.07 -2.77
CA LEU A 29 0.99 12.39 -3.98
C LEU A 29 0.18 12.74 -5.22
N HIS A 30 -1.14 12.85 -5.11
CA HIS A 30 -2.00 13.33 -6.19
C HIS A 30 -1.70 14.78 -6.56
N TYR A 31 -1.53 15.66 -5.55
CA TYR A 31 -1.20 17.07 -5.77
C TYR A 31 0.13 17.25 -6.50
N THR A 32 1.16 16.50 -6.09
CA THR A 32 2.49 16.53 -6.74
C THR A 32 2.54 15.75 -8.05
N LYS A 33 1.43 15.10 -8.46
CA LYS A 33 1.35 14.21 -9.63
C LYS A 33 2.39 13.08 -9.59
N THR A 34 2.75 12.64 -8.39
CA THR A 34 3.68 11.52 -8.20
C THR A 34 2.94 10.21 -8.48
N SER A 35 3.48 9.38 -9.37
CA SER A 35 2.92 8.05 -9.64
C SER A 35 3.16 7.13 -8.44
N PHE A 36 2.10 6.49 -7.95
CA PHE A 36 2.15 5.53 -6.86
C PHE A 36 1.10 4.43 -7.06
N THR A 37 1.27 3.31 -6.36
CA THR A 37 0.27 2.25 -6.25
C THR A 37 -0.33 2.26 -4.85
N ASP A 38 -1.66 2.24 -4.77
CA ASP A 38 -2.39 2.12 -3.51
C ASP A 38 -2.62 0.62 -3.23
N LYS A 39 -2.04 0.13 -2.14
CA LYS A 39 -2.24 -1.25 -1.65
C LYS A 39 -3.15 -1.17 -0.44
N LEU A 40 -4.42 -1.50 -0.66
CA LEU A 40 -5.45 -1.50 0.38
C LEU A 40 -5.48 -2.84 1.11
N TYR A 41 -5.34 -2.80 2.43
CA TYR A 41 -5.53 -3.96 3.31
C TYR A 41 -6.96 -3.99 3.84
N MET A 42 -7.64 -5.10 3.65
CA MET A 42 -9.03 -5.27 4.11
C MET A 42 -9.03 -5.77 5.56
N GLN A 43 -9.91 -5.17 6.36
CA GLN A 43 -10.25 -5.73 7.67
C GLN A 43 -11.31 -6.82 7.48
N GLY A 44 -11.16 -7.95 8.17
CA GLY A 44 -12.17 -9.00 8.18
C GLY A 44 -13.49 -8.52 8.77
N GLU A 45 -14.55 -9.27 8.49
CA GLU A 45 -15.87 -9.00 9.05
C GLU A 45 -15.87 -9.17 10.59
N GLY A 46 -16.85 -8.53 11.24
CA GLY A 46 -17.07 -8.72 12.67
C GLY A 46 -17.73 -10.07 12.96
N PRO A 47 -17.60 -10.59 14.20
CA PRO A 47 -16.99 -9.96 15.39
C PRO A 47 -15.46 -10.09 15.49
N GLU A 48 -14.82 -10.91 14.66
CA GLU A 48 -13.39 -11.22 14.78
C GLU A 48 -12.47 -10.10 14.25
N TYR A 49 -12.95 -9.29 13.29
CA TYR A 49 -12.23 -8.14 12.73
C TYR A 49 -10.78 -8.48 12.31
N SER A 50 -10.62 -9.59 11.60
CA SER A 50 -9.31 -10.15 11.25
C SER A 50 -8.38 -9.13 10.57
N ARG A 51 -7.09 -9.18 10.91
CA ARG A 51 -6.01 -8.35 10.35
C ARG A 51 -5.04 -9.16 9.49
N GLU A 52 -5.41 -10.38 9.14
CA GLU A 52 -4.54 -11.34 8.45
C GLU A 52 -4.02 -10.81 7.11
N ASP A 53 -4.81 -10.02 6.39
CA ASP A 53 -4.41 -9.42 5.12
C ASP A 53 -3.14 -8.56 5.27
N TRP A 54 -3.09 -7.69 6.30
CA TRP A 54 -1.89 -6.94 6.64
C TRP A 54 -0.79 -7.83 7.21
N LEU A 55 -1.11 -8.71 8.15
CA LEU A 55 -0.11 -9.50 8.87
C LEU A 55 0.67 -10.44 7.94
N SER A 56 0.00 -11.01 6.94
CA SER A 56 0.63 -11.88 5.94
C SER A 56 1.63 -11.13 5.04
N GLU A 57 1.35 -9.87 4.72
CA GLU A 57 2.23 -9.01 3.91
C GLU A 57 3.35 -8.38 4.76
N LYS A 58 3.07 -7.99 6.00
CA LYS A 58 4.07 -7.42 6.92
C LYS A 58 5.32 -8.29 7.03
N GLN A 59 5.14 -9.60 7.14
CA GLN A 59 6.24 -10.58 7.22
C GLN A 59 7.09 -10.59 5.94
N LYS A 60 6.47 -10.42 4.77
CA LYS A 60 7.17 -10.38 3.47
C LYS A 60 7.94 -9.08 3.28
N LEU A 61 7.48 -7.98 3.88
CA LEU A 61 8.12 -6.67 3.81
C LEU A 61 9.33 -6.53 4.76
N GLY A 62 9.58 -7.50 5.64
CA GLY A 62 10.71 -7.43 6.58
C GLY A 62 10.57 -6.32 7.64
N LEU A 63 9.35 -5.85 7.89
CA LEU A 63 9.04 -4.81 8.87
C LEU A 63 8.96 -5.44 10.26
N GLY A 64 10.13 -5.77 10.82
CA GLY A 64 10.33 -6.29 12.18
C GLY A 64 10.18 -5.23 13.25
#